data_AF-A0A9W8M7T2-F1
#
_entry.id   AF-A0A9W8M7T2-F1
#
_cell.length_a   1.000
_cell.length_b   1.000
_cell.length_c   1.000
_cell.angle_alpha   90.00
_cell.angle_beta   90.00
_cell.angle_gamma   90.00
#
_symmetry.space_group_name_H-M   'P 1'
#
loop_
_entity.id
_entity.type
_entity.pdbx_description
1 polymer ?
#
loop_
_entity_poly.entity_id
_entity_poly.type
_entity_poly.pdbx_seq_one_letter_code
_entity_poly.pdbx_strand_id
1 'polypeptide(L)'
;MNSSSSSTTSVASLPLHPSTDKIQFDSAFLKEDNVQNEGLKPGSRRFFDKSPEGNQARKTYLAVFFGGTFMVILMIFTVLPIYWGSLWKVPTRNLNGWVVDFDGGFIGQSVSQALGSNQGIQSRVTWTVISATNFPGGPQQLSDAVRNEQIWTAVAINPGSTSRLNAALTTPNTSYNGAEVITAFAVEARNENAYRSLIRPSLQGTLDVVSRIMAQRIAQNAANSTALASVMAASPQTIVSPVYYTIHNLIPFDQAVATASTFVGMLYQVIMGFFVVMIAQNAREASGYHRTLSTKSLIILRLSSSSFAYFMISLFYSLMNLAFQLDVTRKFGRGGFMIFWMVNYVGMLAVALALESLITLLTVRGIPFFMLLWIIANLSVSIFPLEVMPSIFKYGYAAPFYNLSKALRTVVFGTKNNVGQSVGILFAWVVISFITLPLIQCVR
;
A
#
# COMPACT_ATOMS: atom_id res chain seq x y z
N MET A 1 -74.60 34.88 -32.07
CA MET A 1 -75.99 34.54 -31.71
C MET A 1 -75.95 33.49 -30.63
N ASN A 2 -76.56 33.80 -29.47
CA ASN A 2 -77.26 32.93 -28.50
C ASN A 2 -76.66 31.53 -28.19
N SER A 3 -76.58 31.03 -26.96
CA SER A 3 -76.99 31.46 -25.62
C SER A 3 -76.77 30.23 -24.70
N SER A 4 -76.34 30.45 -23.45
CA SER A 4 -76.69 29.73 -22.18
C SER A 4 -76.60 28.19 -22.13
N SER A 5 -76.07 27.54 -21.08
CA SER A 5 -76.25 27.79 -19.65
C SER A 5 -75.26 27.04 -18.74
N SER A 6 -74.88 27.68 -17.62
CA SER A 6 -74.52 27.18 -16.25
C SER A 6 -73.46 26.07 -16.11
N SER A 7 -72.44 26.19 -15.27
CA SER A 7 -72.52 26.51 -13.84
C SER A 7 -71.19 27.04 -13.26
N THR A 8 -71.32 27.93 -12.27
CA THR A 8 -70.25 28.52 -11.46
C THR A 8 -69.78 27.59 -10.34
N THR A 9 -68.47 27.43 -10.19
CA THR A 9 -67.86 27.21 -8.87
C THR A 9 -66.48 27.86 -8.77
N SER A 10 -66.29 28.54 -7.64
CA SER A 10 -65.25 29.49 -7.29
C SER A 10 -63.89 28.86 -6.97
N VAL A 11 -62.87 29.69 -7.22
CA VAL A 11 -61.44 29.60 -6.90
C VAL A 11 -61.13 29.04 -5.50
N ALA A 12 -60.16 28.12 -5.42
CA ALA A 12 -59.33 27.92 -4.23
C ALA A 12 -57.89 27.57 -4.65
N SER A 13 -56.99 28.53 -4.45
CA SER A 13 -55.54 28.40 -4.54
C SER A 13 -55.01 27.40 -3.51
N LEU A 14 -54.32 26.35 -3.97
CA LEU A 14 -53.58 25.41 -3.13
C LEU A 14 -52.30 26.06 -2.58
N PRO A 15 -52.05 26.07 -1.26
CA PRO A 15 -50.76 26.43 -0.71
C PRO A 15 -49.78 25.25 -0.82
N LEU A 16 -48.60 25.52 -1.36
CA LEU A 16 -47.41 24.67 -1.28
C LEU A 16 -46.99 24.54 0.20
N HIS A 17 -47.39 23.46 0.85
CA HIS A 17 -46.85 23.08 2.15
C HIS A 17 -45.57 22.25 1.94
N PRO A 18 -44.41 22.64 2.51
CA PRO A 18 -43.24 21.77 2.53
C PRO A 18 -43.51 20.59 3.47
N SER A 19 -43.25 19.38 2.96
CA SER A 19 -43.39 18.10 3.65
C SER A 19 -42.68 18.08 5.00
N THR A 20 -43.46 17.83 6.05
CA THR A 20 -43.09 17.77 7.48
C THR A 20 -42.15 16.61 7.86
N ASP A 21 -41.88 15.67 6.94
CA ASP A 21 -41.09 14.46 7.22
C ASP A 21 -39.58 14.70 7.34
N LYS A 22 -39.02 15.73 6.69
CA LYS A 22 -37.59 16.07 6.85
C LYS A 22 -37.28 16.67 8.23
N ILE A 23 -38.23 17.42 8.80
CA ILE A 23 -38.06 18.10 10.10
C ILE A 23 -38.16 17.09 11.24
N GLN A 24 -38.96 16.03 11.09
CA GLN A 24 -39.14 15.04 12.14
C GLN A 24 -37.95 14.08 12.25
N PHE A 25 -37.29 13.74 11.14
CA PHE A 25 -36.07 12.93 11.13
C PHE A 25 -34.90 13.66 11.80
N ASP A 26 -34.71 14.98 11.58
CA ASP A 26 -33.66 15.73 12.28
C ASP A 26 -33.98 15.98 13.76
N SER A 27 -35.26 16.13 14.12
CA SER A 27 -35.70 16.40 15.51
C SER A 27 -35.50 15.21 16.48
N ALA A 28 -35.50 13.97 15.97
CA ALA A 28 -35.24 12.79 16.79
C ALA A 28 -33.75 12.60 17.14
N PHE A 29 -32.86 13.31 16.43
CA PHE A 29 -31.41 13.17 16.57
C PHE A 29 -30.72 14.35 17.28
N LEU A 30 -31.43 15.48 17.50
CA LEU A 30 -30.87 16.71 18.07
C LEU A 30 -31.25 17.00 19.54
N LYS A 31 -31.95 16.09 20.23
CA LYS A 31 -32.18 16.22 21.68
C LYS A 31 -31.28 15.27 22.46
N GLU A 32 -30.07 15.74 22.78
CA GLU A 32 -29.50 15.43 24.09
C GLU A 32 -30.31 16.23 25.13
N ASP A 33 -31.55 15.79 25.37
CA ASP A 33 -32.24 16.18 26.58
C ASP A 33 -31.42 15.52 27.71
N ASN A 34 -30.87 16.37 28.60
CA ASN A 34 -30.46 16.00 29.94
C ASN A 34 -31.67 15.38 30.65
N VAL A 35 -31.98 14.12 30.35
CA VAL A 35 -32.84 13.31 31.20
C VAL A 35 -32.02 13.06 32.45
N GLN A 36 -32.31 13.83 33.50
CA GLN A 36 -31.89 13.55 34.86
C GLN A 36 -32.25 12.10 35.19
N ASN A 37 -31.31 11.17 34.98
CA ASN A 37 -31.39 9.80 35.46
C ASN A 37 -31.02 9.77 36.96
N GLU A 38 -31.55 10.71 37.75
CA GLU A 38 -31.43 10.62 39.20
C GLU A 38 -32.46 9.59 39.69
N GLY A 39 -31.99 8.38 40.02
CA GLY A 39 -32.76 7.39 40.78
C GLY A 39 -33.00 6.01 40.15
N LEU A 40 -32.58 5.75 38.90
CA LEU A 40 -32.76 4.43 38.29
C LEU A 40 -31.69 3.45 38.78
N LYS A 41 -32.05 2.54 39.69
CA LYS A 41 -31.18 1.42 40.10
C LYS A 41 -30.99 0.42 38.94
N PRO A 42 -29.83 -0.26 38.82
CA PRO A 42 -29.69 -1.39 37.91
C PRO A 42 -30.81 -2.42 38.13
N GLY A 43 -31.45 -2.88 37.04
CA GLY A 43 -32.59 -3.81 37.11
C GLY A 43 -33.97 -3.16 37.31
N SER A 44 -34.05 -1.83 37.36
CA SER A 44 -35.32 -1.09 37.51
C SER A 44 -36.29 -1.22 36.33
N ARG A 45 -35.83 -1.67 35.14
CA ARG A 45 -36.65 -1.82 33.92
C ARG A 45 -36.41 -3.18 33.26
N ARG A 46 -37.47 -3.74 32.67
CA ARG A 46 -37.42 -4.92 31.79
C ARG A 46 -37.50 -4.46 30.32
N PHE A 47 -36.87 -5.19 29.39
CA PHE A 47 -36.87 -4.79 27.97
C PHE A 47 -38.28 -4.72 27.35
N PHE A 48 -39.16 -5.64 27.74
CA PHE A 48 -40.56 -5.67 27.32
C PHE A 48 -41.51 -4.92 28.27
N ASP A 49 -40.98 -3.99 29.08
CA ASP A 49 -41.84 -3.08 29.83
C ASP A 49 -42.74 -2.32 28.86
N LYS A 50 -44.03 -2.26 29.20
CA LYS A 50 -45.08 -1.61 28.42
C LYS A 50 -45.28 -0.16 28.83
N SER A 51 -44.59 0.32 29.87
CA SER A 51 -44.59 1.72 30.26
C SER A 51 -44.22 2.64 29.08
N PRO A 52 -44.77 3.87 29.00
CA PRO A 52 -44.41 4.83 27.95
C PRO A 52 -42.90 5.07 27.86
N GLU A 53 -42.24 5.17 29.02
CA GLU A 53 -40.79 5.33 29.14
C GLU A 53 -40.02 4.10 28.63
N GLY A 54 -40.49 2.89 28.95
CA GLY A 54 -39.92 1.63 28.44
C GLY A 54 -40.08 1.47 26.93
N ASN A 55 -41.23 1.89 26.38
CA ASN A 55 -41.48 1.92 24.94
C ASN A 55 -40.58 2.94 24.22
N GLN A 56 -40.37 4.13 24.79
CA GLN A 56 -39.48 5.15 24.24
C GLN A 56 -38.00 4.69 24.29
N ALA A 57 -37.57 4.11 25.41
CA ALA A 57 -36.23 3.55 25.55
C ALA A 57 -35.98 2.43 24.53
N ARG A 58 -36.92 1.48 24.40
CA ARG A 58 -36.84 0.39 23.40
C ARG A 58 -36.83 0.93 21.97
N LYS A 59 -37.70 1.89 21.64
CA LYS A 59 -37.73 2.52 20.30
C LYS A 59 -36.39 3.19 19.98
N THR A 60 -35.84 3.96 20.93
CA THR A 60 -34.56 4.65 20.76
C THR A 60 -33.41 3.66 20.58
N TYR A 61 -33.33 2.64 21.44
CA TYR A 61 -32.32 1.60 21.34
C TYR A 61 -32.38 0.86 19.99
N LEU A 62 -33.57 0.39 19.59
CA LEU A 62 -33.73 -0.33 18.32
C LEU A 62 -33.44 0.58 17.12
N ALA A 63 -33.87 1.84 17.14
CA ALA A 63 -33.58 2.78 16.06
C ALA A 63 -32.08 3.05 15.92
N VAL A 64 -31.37 3.29 17.02
CA VAL A 64 -29.91 3.50 17.01
C VAL A 64 -29.16 2.23 16.61
N PHE A 65 -29.56 1.07 17.17
CA PHE A 65 -28.91 -0.21 16.90
C PHE A 65 -29.10 -0.65 15.44
N PHE A 66 -30.32 -0.65 14.93
CA PHE A 66 -30.59 -1.01 13.54
C PHE A 66 -30.05 0.03 12.55
N GLY A 67 -30.20 1.33 12.85
CA GLY A 67 -29.64 2.39 12.01
C GLY A 67 -28.12 2.31 11.91
N GLY A 68 -27.43 2.12 13.04
CA GLY A 68 -25.98 1.94 13.08
C GLY A 68 -25.54 0.66 12.37
N THR A 69 -26.24 -0.47 12.58
CA THR A 69 -25.96 -1.73 11.89
C THR A 69 -26.15 -1.60 10.38
N PHE A 70 -27.21 -0.91 9.93
CA PHE A 70 -27.45 -0.64 8.52
C PHE A 70 -26.33 0.20 7.90
N MET A 71 -25.81 1.21 8.62
CA MET A 71 -24.63 1.97 8.18
C MET A 71 -23.39 1.08 8.02
N VAL A 72 -23.16 0.13 8.93
CA VAL A 72 -22.08 -0.86 8.79
C VAL A 72 -22.29 -1.72 7.53
N ILE A 73 -23.51 -2.18 7.28
CA ILE A 73 -23.83 -2.93 6.05
C ILE A 73 -23.54 -2.09 4.81
N LEU A 74 -23.93 -0.82 4.79
CA LEU A 74 -23.59 0.09 3.69
C LEU A 74 -22.08 0.20 3.49
N MET A 75 -21.29 0.28 4.57
CA MET A 75 -19.83 0.31 4.48
C MET A 75 -19.23 -0.98 3.91
N ILE A 76 -19.82 -2.14 4.20
CA ILE A 76 -19.42 -3.41 3.60
C ILE A 76 -19.53 -3.36 2.08
N PHE A 77 -20.55 -2.69 1.53
CA PHE A 77 -20.76 -2.61 0.08
C PHE A 77 -20.13 -1.38 -0.59
N THR A 78 -19.68 -0.38 0.17
CA THR A 78 -19.13 0.88 -0.38
C THR A 78 -17.65 1.09 -0.08
N VAL A 79 -17.18 0.68 1.11
CA VAL A 79 -15.81 0.93 1.58
C VAL A 79 -14.95 -0.30 1.42
N LEU A 80 -15.39 -1.45 1.94
CA LEU A 80 -14.60 -2.69 1.86
C LEU A 80 -14.22 -3.06 0.41
N PRO A 81 -15.08 -2.91 -0.62
CA PRO A 81 -14.73 -3.27 -1.98
C PRO A 81 -13.54 -2.50 -2.56
N ILE A 82 -13.14 -1.36 -1.97
CA ILE A 82 -11.90 -0.66 -2.34
C ILE A 82 -10.70 -1.58 -2.12
N TYR A 83 -10.63 -2.27 -0.96
CA TYR A 83 -9.54 -3.20 -0.66
C TYR A 83 -9.59 -4.44 -1.54
N TRP A 84 -10.76 -5.07 -1.69
CA TRP A 84 -10.90 -6.24 -2.57
C TRP A 84 -10.61 -5.90 -4.03
N GLY A 85 -11.02 -4.71 -4.48
CA GLY A 85 -10.74 -4.19 -5.81
C GLY A 85 -9.25 -3.99 -6.07
N SER A 86 -8.46 -3.69 -5.03
CA SER A 86 -6.99 -3.59 -5.15
C SER A 86 -6.31 -4.92 -5.41
N LEU A 87 -6.96 -6.04 -5.06
CA LEU A 87 -6.42 -7.39 -5.15
C LEU A 87 -7.01 -8.22 -6.28
N TRP A 88 -8.25 -7.94 -6.71
CA TRP A 88 -9.00 -8.76 -7.67
C TRP A 88 -8.20 -9.03 -8.96
N LYS A 89 -7.72 -7.97 -9.62
CA LYS A 89 -7.04 -8.05 -10.93
C LYS A 89 -5.57 -7.67 -10.80
N VAL A 90 -4.81 -8.30 -9.91
CA VAL A 90 -3.37 -8.10 -9.84
C VAL A 90 -2.64 -9.25 -10.55
N PRO A 91 -1.79 -8.97 -11.55
CA PRO A 91 -1.53 -7.68 -12.19
C PRO A 91 -2.58 -7.33 -13.27
N THR A 92 -3.04 -6.08 -13.29
CA THR A 92 -3.85 -5.49 -14.38
C THR A 92 -2.95 -5.11 -15.55
N ARG A 93 -1.72 -4.71 -15.25
CA ARG A 93 -0.66 -4.37 -16.19
C ARG A 93 0.62 -5.06 -15.75
N ASN A 94 1.38 -5.57 -16.72
CA ASN A 94 2.66 -6.21 -16.42
C ASN A 94 3.68 -5.20 -15.91
N LEU A 95 4.62 -5.70 -15.10
CA LEU A 95 5.81 -4.94 -14.74
C LEU A 95 6.76 -4.87 -15.94
N ASN A 96 7.54 -3.81 -16.05
CA ASN A 96 8.55 -3.70 -17.11
C ASN A 96 9.86 -4.34 -16.64
N GLY A 97 10.50 -5.10 -17.52
CA GLY A 97 11.82 -5.67 -17.33
C GLY A 97 12.74 -5.37 -18.52
N TRP A 98 14.04 -5.32 -18.28
CA TRP A 98 15.04 -5.13 -19.34
C TRP A 98 15.81 -6.41 -19.61
N VAL A 99 16.23 -6.59 -20.87
CA VAL A 99 17.15 -7.65 -21.28
C VAL A 99 18.31 -6.97 -21.99
N VAL A 100 19.53 -7.25 -21.55
CA VAL A 100 20.74 -6.64 -22.09
C VAL A 100 21.75 -7.72 -22.42
N ASP A 101 22.15 -7.76 -23.69
CA ASP A 101 23.14 -8.69 -24.21
C ASP A 101 24.54 -8.08 -24.16
N PHE A 102 25.35 -8.45 -23.16
CA PHE A 102 26.77 -8.10 -23.10
C PHE A 102 27.67 -9.14 -23.76
N ASP A 103 27.12 -10.28 -24.21
CA ASP A 103 27.85 -11.35 -24.88
C ASP A 103 28.03 -11.07 -26.37
N GLY A 104 26.96 -10.61 -27.03
CA GLY A 104 26.94 -10.34 -28.49
C GLY A 104 27.03 -11.59 -29.37
N GLY A 105 27.17 -12.77 -28.76
CA GLY A 105 27.29 -14.05 -29.43
C GLY A 105 25.95 -14.77 -29.58
N PHE A 106 26.04 -16.04 -29.98
CA PHE A 106 24.88 -16.90 -30.22
C PHE A 106 23.96 -17.02 -28.99
N ILE A 107 24.53 -17.15 -27.80
CA ILE A 107 23.76 -17.23 -26.55
C ILE A 107 23.02 -15.91 -26.32
N GLY A 108 23.75 -14.79 -26.37
CA GLY A 108 23.21 -13.44 -26.21
C GLY A 108 22.01 -13.14 -27.10
N GLN A 109 22.16 -13.41 -28.39
CA GLN A 109 21.09 -13.21 -29.38
C GLN A 109 19.89 -14.13 -29.13
N SER A 110 20.12 -15.41 -28.81
CA SER A 110 19.05 -16.39 -28.56
C SER A 110 18.23 -16.04 -27.32
N VAL A 111 18.90 -15.68 -26.23
CA VAL A 111 18.24 -15.30 -24.96
C VAL A 111 17.47 -13.99 -25.14
N SER A 112 18.07 -13.00 -25.80
CA SER A 112 17.44 -11.70 -26.07
C SER A 112 16.21 -11.83 -26.95
N GLN A 113 16.27 -12.66 -28.00
CA GLN A 113 15.12 -12.94 -28.86
C GLN A 113 14.01 -13.68 -28.10
N ALA A 114 14.36 -14.69 -27.30
CA ALA A 114 13.40 -15.46 -26.53
C ALA A 114 12.62 -14.58 -25.55
N LEU A 115 13.31 -13.76 -24.75
CA LEU A 115 12.66 -12.84 -23.81
C LEU A 115 11.95 -11.68 -24.53
N GLY A 116 12.60 -11.07 -25.53
CA GLY A 116 12.08 -9.92 -26.28
C GLY A 116 10.82 -10.24 -27.10
N SER A 117 10.64 -11.50 -27.52
CA SER A 117 9.41 -11.94 -28.17
C SER A 117 8.17 -11.75 -27.28
N ASN A 118 8.35 -11.71 -25.95
CA ASN A 118 7.27 -11.71 -24.95
C ASN A 118 6.23 -12.82 -25.20
N GLN A 119 6.62 -13.89 -25.91
CA GLN A 119 5.75 -15.02 -26.21
C GLN A 119 5.76 -15.96 -25.00
N GLY A 120 4.80 -15.77 -24.11
CA GLY A 120 4.61 -16.59 -22.93
C GLY A 120 3.39 -16.13 -22.15
N ILE A 121 2.33 -16.94 -22.15
CA ILE A 121 0.98 -16.62 -21.62
C ILE A 121 0.99 -16.32 -20.10
N GLN A 122 2.11 -16.54 -19.40
CA GLN A 122 2.19 -16.45 -17.93
C GLN A 122 3.21 -15.43 -17.39
N SER A 123 4.00 -14.75 -18.23
CA SER A 123 4.94 -13.74 -17.71
C SER A 123 4.18 -12.50 -17.26
N ARG A 124 4.32 -12.14 -15.97
CA ARG A 124 3.82 -10.89 -15.39
C ARG A 124 4.80 -9.73 -15.57
N VAL A 125 5.85 -9.97 -16.37
CA VAL A 125 6.87 -9.00 -16.75
C VAL A 125 6.88 -8.88 -18.28
N THR A 126 6.80 -7.66 -18.78
CA THR A 126 7.02 -7.30 -20.18
C THR A 126 8.49 -6.93 -20.36
N TRP A 127 9.19 -7.70 -21.20
CA TRP A 127 10.61 -7.57 -21.46
C TRP A 127 10.87 -6.62 -22.63
N THR A 128 11.81 -5.70 -22.45
CA THR A 128 12.33 -4.83 -23.51
C THR A 128 13.82 -5.08 -23.67
N VAL A 129 14.24 -5.38 -24.89
CA VAL A 129 15.67 -5.56 -25.21
C VAL A 129 16.30 -4.18 -25.34
N ILE A 130 17.34 -3.92 -24.53
CA ILE A 130 18.08 -2.67 -24.51
C ILE A 130 19.52 -2.94 -24.92
N SER A 131 20.11 -2.05 -25.73
CA SER A 131 21.50 -2.17 -26.16
C SER A 131 22.47 -2.10 -24.99
N ALA A 132 23.49 -2.96 -25.01
CA ALA A 132 24.59 -2.92 -24.03
C ALA A 132 25.39 -1.61 -24.06
N THR A 133 25.35 -0.86 -25.17
CA THR A 133 25.98 0.46 -25.27
C THR A 133 25.43 1.47 -24.26
N ASN A 134 24.19 1.27 -23.78
CA ASN A 134 23.59 2.12 -22.75
C ASN A 134 24.18 1.84 -21.35
N PHE A 135 24.95 0.77 -21.21
CA PHE A 135 25.55 0.31 -19.96
C PHE A 135 27.06 0.04 -20.14
N PRO A 136 27.89 1.07 -20.40
CA PRO A 136 29.34 0.92 -20.57
C PRO A 136 30.05 0.27 -19.36
N GLY A 137 29.48 0.38 -18.15
CA GLY A 137 29.95 -0.30 -16.94
C GLY A 137 29.52 -1.77 -16.83
N GLY A 138 28.94 -2.35 -17.88
CA GLY A 138 28.57 -3.76 -17.95
C GLY A 138 27.37 -4.13 -17.05
N PRO A 139 27.26 -5.41 -16.66
CA PRO A 139 26.19 -5.90 -15.78
C PRO A 139 26.09 -5.16 -14.44
N GLN A 140 27.20 -4.61 -13.93
CA GLN A 140 27.20 -3.85 -12.68
C GLN A 140 26.37 -2.56 -12.82
N GLN A 141 26.55 -1.80 -13.91
CA GLN A 141 25.76 -0.59 -14.14
C GLN A 141 24.27 -0.91 -14.36
N LEU A 142 23.96 -2.04 -14.99
CA LEU A 142 22.58 -2.53 -15.11
C LEU A 142 21.99 -2.85 -13.73
N SER A 143 22.77 -3.48 -12.85
CA SER A 143 22.34 -3.76 -11.47
C SER A 143 22.05 -2.46 -10.69
N ASP A 144 22.85 -1.42 -10.89
CA ASP A 144 22.63 -0.11 -10.28
C ASP A 144 21.36 0.58 -10.81
N ALA A 145 21.03 0.40 -12.10
CA ALA A 145 19.77 0.89 -12.66
C ALA A 145 18.55 0.23 -12.02
N VAL A 146 18.61 -1.09 -11.78
CA VAL A 146 17.57 -1.84 -11.07
C VAL A 146 17.46 -1.39 -9.61
N ARG A 147 18.60 -1.22 -8.92
CA ARG A 147 18.68 -0.72 -7.54
C ARG A 147 18.10 0.70 -7.39
N ASN A 148 18.27 1.54 -8.41
CA ASN A 148 17.74 2.90 -8.47
C ASN A 148 16.31 3.01 -9.01
N GLU A 149 15.55 1.91 -8.98
CA GLU A 149 14.14 1.81 -9.37
C GLU A 149 13.84 2.27 -10.81
N GLN A 150 14.82 2.32 -11.73
CA GLN A 150 14.58 2.66 -13.14
C GLN A 150 13.77 1.57 -13.86
N ILE A 151 13.94 0.32 -13.41
CA ILE A 151 13.21 -0.85 -13.89
C ILE A 151 12.92 -1.80 -12.71
N TRP A 152 11.96 -2.71 -12.85
CA TRP A 152 11.60 -3.66 -11.79
C TRP A 152 12.52 -4.87 -11.71
N THR A 153 12.99 -5.33 -12.87
CA THR A 153 13.88 -6.47 -13.02
C THR A 153 14.69 -6.32 -14.29
N ALA A 154 15.87 -6.92 -14.34
CA ALA A 154 16.68 -6.95 -15.56
C ALA A 154 17.36 -8.31 -15.73
N VAL A 155 17.61 -8.70 -16.96
CA VAL A 155 18.38 -9.90 -17.32
C VAL A 155 19.62 -9.45 -18.09
N ALA A 156 20.79 -9.74 -17.54
CA ALA A 156 22.07 -9.60 -18.23
C ALA A 156 22.49 -10.96 -18.79
N ILE A 157 22.83 -11.00 -20.08
CA ILE A 157 23.68 -12.07 -20.61
C ILE A 157 25.12 -11.62 -20.43
N ASN A 158 25.89 -12.38 -19.66
CA ASN A 158 27.23 -11.95 -19.24
C ASN A 158 28.23 -11.99 -20.40
N PRO A 159 29.21 -11.07 -20.43
CA PRO A 159 30.17 -10.98 -21.53
C PRO A 159 30.99 -12.26 -21.68
N GLY A 160 31.27 -12.65 -22.92
CA GLY A 160 32.10 -13.82 -23.25
C GLY A 160 31.46 -15.18 -22.89
N SER A 161 30.15 -15.23 -22.69
CA SER A 161 29.42 -16.47 -22.40
C SER A 161 29.48 -17.45 -23.56
N THR A 162 29.26 -16.99 -24.79
CA THR A 162 29.33 -17.84 -25.99
C THR A 162 30.75 -18.38 -26.18
N SER A 163 31.78 -17.54 -26.02
CA SER A 163 33.17 -17.97 -26.14
C SER A 163 33.57 -18.97 -25.05
N ARG A 164 33.15 -18.75 -23.80
CA ARG A 164 33.42 -19.67 -22.68
C ARG A 164 32.77 -21.04 -22.92
N LEU A 165 31.52 -21.07 -23.36
CA LEU A 165 30.82 -22.31 -23.67
C LEU A 165 31.53 -23.06 -24.81
N ASN A 166 31.84 -22.37 -25.92
CA ASN A 166 32.51 -23.00 -27.06
C ASN A 166 33.87 -23.59 -26.69
N ALA A 167 34.66 -22.86 -25.88
CA ALA A 167 35.94 -23.36 -25.38
C ALA A 167 35.76 -24.61 -24.49
N ALA A 168 34.73 -24.63 -23.63
CA ALA A 168 34.43 -25.78 -22.77
C ALA A 168 33.90 -27.01 -23.56
N LEU A 169 33.30 -26.79 -24.73
CA LEU A 169 32.85 -27.86 -25.63
C LEU A 169 34.00 -28.47 -26.45
N THR A 170 35.09 -27.73 -26.68
CA THR A 170 36.28 -28.23 -27.39
C THR A 170 37.33 -28.80 -26.45
N THR A 171 37.48 -28.21 -25.27
CA THR A 171 38.47 -28.59 -24.26
C THR A 171 37.74 -28.75 -22.92
N PRO A 172 37.65 -29.98 -22.37
CA PRO A 172 36.90 -30.22 -21.15
C PRO A 172 37.36 -29.31 -20.00
N ASN A 173 36.39 -28.67 -19.35
CA ASN A 173 36.63 -27.72 -18.27
C ASN A 173 35.73 -28.04 -17.08
N THR A 174 36.30 -28.63 -16.03
CA THR A 174 35.59 -28.99 -14.80
C THR A 174 35.04 -27.78 -14.05
N SER A 175 35.63 -26.60 -14.24
CA SER A 175 35.20 -25.34 -13.62
C SER A 175 34.13 -24.60 -14.43
N TYR A 176 33.71 -25.11 -15.59
CA TYR A 176 32.64 -24.48 -16.35
C TYR A 176 31.32 -24.51 -15.59
N ASN A 177 30.69 -23.34 -15.44
CA ASN A 177 29.43 -23.16 -14.74
C ASN A 177 28.42 -22.42 -15.61
N GLY A 178 27.39 -23.13 -16.09
CA GLY A 178 26.32 -22.54 -16.88
C GLY A 178 25.53 -21.45 -16.16
N ALA A 179 25.53 -21.42 -14.82
CA ALA A 179 24.80 -20.41 -14.04
C ALA A 179 25.41 -19.00 -14.15
N GLU A 180 26.66 -18.89 -14.60
CA GLU A 180 27.36 -17.62 -14.84
C GLU A 180 27.01 -17.00 -16.20
N VAL A 181 26.22 -17.68 -17.03
CA VAL A 181 25.87 -17.20 -18.38
C VAL A 181 24.84 -16.08 -18.31
N ILE A 182 23.82 -16.25 -17.46
CA ILE A 182 22.73 -15.29 -17.31
C ILE A 182 22.64 -14.84 -15.85
N THR A 183 22.59 -13.53 -15.62
CA THR A 183 22.31 -12.96 -14.31
C THR A 183 21.06 -12.11 -14.38
N ALA A 184 20.03 -12.52 -13.63
CA ALA A 184 18.81 -11.75 -13.44
C ALA A 184 18.92 -10.90 -12.16
N PHE A 185 18.62 -9.61 -12.24
CA PHE A 185 18.67 -8.67 -11.14
C PHE A 185 17.27 -8.23 -10.74
N ALA A 186 17.00 -8.19 -9.43
CA ALA A 186 15.76 -7.66 -8.87
C ALA A 186 15.97 -7.18 -7.43
N VAL A 187 15.01 -6.43 -6.89
CA VAL A 187 15.06 -5.85 -5.54
C VAL A 187 13.82 -6.30 -4.78
N GLU A 188 13.94 -7.32 -3.93
CA GLU A 188 12.79 -7.82 -3.15
C GLU A 188 12.29 -6.79 -2.14
N ALA A 189 13.19 -6.09 -1.45
CA ALA A 189 12.83 -5.09 -0.44
C ALA A 189 12.01 -3.89 -0.99
N ARG A 190 12.03 -3.67 -2.32
CA ARG A 190 11.19 -2.65 -2.98
C ARG A 190 9.71 -2.97 -2.79
N ASN A 191 9.33 -4.23 -2.98
CA ASN A 191 8.01 -4.77 -2.67
C ASN A 191 8.08 -6.31 -2.69
N GLU A 192 8.04 -6.94 -1.52
CA GLU A 192 8.21 -8.38 -1.33
C GLU A 192 7.07 -9.18 -2.00
N ASN A 193 5.85 -8.64 -2.01
CA ASN A 193 4.71 -9.30 -2.62
C ASN A 193 4.87 -9.40 -4.13
N ALA A 194 5.19 -8.29 -4.81
CA ALA A 194 5.45 -8.27 -6.24
C ALA A 194 6.67 -9.11 -6.61
N TYR A 195 7.73 -9.08 -5.81
CA TYR A 195 8.89 -9.93 -6.05
C TYR A 195 8.53 -11.42 -6.02
N ARG A 196 7.86 -11.86 -4.95
CA ARG A 196 7.56 -13.29 -4.72
C ARG A 196 6.47 -13.84 -5.62
N SER A 197 5.45 -13.03 -5.94
CA SER A 197 4.28 -13.49 -6.72
C SER A 197 4.34 -13.16 -8.21
N LEU A 198 5.11 -12.14 -8.62
CA LEU A 198 5.14 -11.68 -10.02
C LEU A 198 6.55 -11.83 -10.63
N ILE A 199 7.57 -11.21 -10.04
CA ILE A 199 8.89 -11.08 -10.66
C ILE A 199 9.64 -12.41 -10.67
N ARG A 200 9.81 -13.04 -9.50
CA ARG A 200 10.57 -14.29 -9.38
C ARG A 200 9.95 -15.44 -10.17
N PRO A 201 8.63 -15.70 -10.12
CA PRO A 201 8.00 -16.72 -10.96
C PRO A 201 8.13 -16.41 -12.47
N SER A 202 8.03 -15.15 -12.88
CA SER A 202 8.20 -14.77 -14.30
C SER A 202 9.64 -15.00 -14.78
N LEU A 203 10.63 -14.63 -13.96
CA LEU A 203 12.05 -14.91 -14.23
C LEU A 203 12.31 -16.41 -14.37
N GLN A 204 11.90 -17.19 -13.37
CA GLN A 204 12.13 -18.65 -13.36
C GLN A 204 11.41 -19.32 -14.54
N GLY A 205 10.13 -19.03 -14.74
CA GLY A 205 9.34 -19.63 -15.81
C GLY A 205 9.94 -19.38 -17.20
N THR A 206 10.37 -18.15 -17.49
CA THR A 206 10.97 -17.85 -18.80
C THR A 206 12.40 -18.39 -18.92
N LEU A 207 13.25 -18.21 -17.91
CA LEU A 207 14.65 -18.62 -17.99
C LEU A 207 14.83 -20.15 -17.93
N ASP A 208 13.95 -20.89 -17.25
CA ASP A 208 13.93 -22.36 -17.27
C ASP A 208 13.57 -22.92 -18.66
N VAL A 209 12.68 -22.23 -19.40
CA VAL A 209 12.36 -22.59 -20.79
C VAL A 209 13.57 -22.31 -21.69
N VAL A 210 14.18 -21.14 -21.58
CA VAL A 210 15.38 -20.75 -22.34
C VAL A 210 16.51 -21.74 -22.08
N SER A 211 16.79 -22.06 -20.82
CA SER A 211 17.86 -22.99 -20.43
C SER A 211 17.64 -24.39 -21.04
N ARG A 212 16.39 -24.90 -21.03
CA ARG A 212 16.05 -26.19 -21.65
C ARG A 212 16.23 -26.20 -23.16
N ILE A 213 15.75 -25.16 -23.86
CA ILE A 213 15.89 -25.04 -25.32
C ILE A 213 17.38 -24.97 -25.70
N MET A 214 18.16 -24.18 -24.96
CA MET A 214 19.61 -24.06 -25.21
C MET A 214 20.34 -25.38 -24.94
N ALA A 215 20.02 -26.07 -23.84
CA ALA A 215 20.59 -27.38 -23.53
C ALA A 215 20.32 -28.41 -24.65
N GLN A 216 19.08 -28.49 -25.15
CA GLN A 216 18.73 -29.36 -26.26
C GLN A 216 19.52 -29.03 -27.53
N ARG A 217 19.61 -27.74 -27.89
CA ARG A 217 20.30 -27.30 -29.10
C ARG A 217 21.81 -27.55 -29.01
N ILE A 218 22.41 -27.33 -27.84
CA ILE A 218 23.84 -27.57 -27.61
C ILE A 218 24.14 -29.06 -27.62
N ALA A 219 23.30 -29.89 -26.99
CA ALA A 219 23.44 -31.35 -27.04
C ALA A 219 23.34 -31.89 -28.47
N GLN A 220 22.40 -31.39 -29.29
CA GLN A 220 22.29 -31.75 -30.71
C GLN A 220 23.55 -31.38 -31.52
N ASN A 221 24.11 -30.18 -31.29
CA ASN A 221 25.34 -29.77 -31.94
C ASN A 221 26.55 -30.60 -31.48
N ALA A 222 26.61 -30.91 -30.18
CA ALA A 222 27.70 -31.68 -29.58
C ALA A 222 27.67 -33.16 -30.00
N ALA A 223 26.52 -33.71 -30.40
CA ALA A 223 26.39 -35.08 -30.90
C ALA A 223 27.34 -35.41 -32.07
N ASN A 224 27.69 -34.40 -32.87
CA ASN A 224 28.61 -34.54 -34.01
C ASN A 224 30.06 -34.18 -33.67
N SER A 225 30.38 -33.88 -32.41
CA SER A 225 31.71 -33.47 -31.97
C SER A 225 32.56 -34.68 -31.57
N THR A 226 33.80 -34.75 -32.06
CA THR A 226 34.80 -35.73 -31.63
C THR A 226 35.20 -35.56 -30.15
N ALA A 227 34.99 -34.38 -29.58
CA ALA A 227 35.30 -34.08 -28.18
C ALA A 227 34.21 -34.56 -27.19
N LEU A 228 33.03 -34.96 -27.67
CA LEU A 228 31.87 -35.25 -26.81
C LEU A 228 32.17 -36.27 -25.72
N ALA A 229 32.83 -37.38 -26.05
CA ALA A 229 33.16 -38.42 -25.08
C ALA A 229 34.06 -37.88 -23.94
N SER A 230 35.03 -37.03 -24.29
CA SER A 230 35.92 -36.39 -23.30
C SER A 230 35.20 -35.36 -22.43
N VAL A 231 34.31 -34.56 -23.01
CA VAL A 231 33.50 -33.57 -22.29
C VAL A 231 32.51 -34.26 -21.36
N MET A 232 31.86 -35.34 -21.79
CA MET A 232 30.94 -36.10 -20.94
C MET A 232 31.65 -36.78 -19.77
N ALA A 233 32.89 -37.22 -19.96
CA ALA A 233 33.69 -37.85 -18.91
C ALA A 233 34.23 -36.85 -17.89
N ALA A 234 34.73 -35.69 -18.34
CA ALA A 234 35.42 -34.74 -17.48
C ALA A 234 34.57 -33.52 -17.05
N SER A 235 33.60 -33.10 -17.86
CA SER A 235 32.75 -31.92 -17.59
C SER A 235 31.32 -32.09 -18.12
N PRO A 236 30.54 -33.08 -17.64
CA PRO A 236 29.20 -33.38 -18.14
C PRO A 236 28.21 -32.22 -18.00
N GLN A 237 28.43 -31.33 -17.03
CA GLN A 237 27.62 -30.12 -16.83
C GLN A 237 27.62 -29.18 -18.05
N THR A 238 28.69 -29.19 -18.85
CA THR A 238 28.80 -28.41 -20.09
C THR A 238 27.80 -28.88 -21.15
N ILE A 239 27.25 -30.10 -21.04
CA ILE A 239 26.22 -30.62 -21.95
C ILE A 239 24.84 -30.62 -21.29
N VAL A 240 24.75 -30.99 -20.00
CA VAL A 240 23.47 -31.13 -19.28
C VAL A 240 22.88 -29.77 -18.90
N SER A 241 23.71 -28.81 -18.51
CA SER A 241 23.31 -27.46 -18.12
C SER A 241 24.29 -26.41 -18.69
N PRO A 242 24.41 -26.32 -20.04
CA PRO A 242 25.37 -25.42 -20.67
C PRO A 242 25.05 -23.95 -20.45
N VAL A 243 23.77 -23.61 -20.43
CA VAL A 243 23.27 -22.25 -20.26
C VAL A 243 22.23 -22.29 -19.15
N TYR A 244 22.55 -21.63 -18.05
CA TYR A 244 21.67 -21.50 -16.91
C TYR A 244 21.71 -20.06 -16.39
N TYR A 245 21.06 -19.82 -15.26
CA TYR A 245 20.91 -18.47 -14.74
C TYR A 245 21.07 -18.40 -13.22
N THR A 246 21.43 -17.22 -12.75
CA THR A 246 21.41 -16.83 -11.34
C THR A 246 20.44 -15.68 -11.16
N ILE A 247 19.60 -15.73 -10.12
CA ILE A 247 18.77 -14.59 -9.71
C ILE A 247 19.47 -13.88 -8.56
N HIS A 248 20.05 -12.73 -8.85
CA HIS A 248 20.70 -11.86 -7.88
C HIS A 248 19.68 -10.87 -7.32
N ASN A 249 19.19 -11.16 -6.11
CA ASN A 249 18.37 -10.25 -5.34
C ASN A 249 19.24 -9.16 -4.69
N LEU A 250 19.27 -7.98 -5.30
CA LEU A 250 20.19 -6.89 -4.96
C LEU A 250 19.97 -6.32 -3.57
N ILE A 251 18.73 -6.39 -3.07
CA ILE A 251 18.34 -5.99 -1.72
C ILE A 251 17.24 -6.95 -1.25
N PRO A 252 17.61 -8.02 -0.51
CA PRO A 252 16.63 -8.99 -0.02
C PRO A 252 15.74 -8.40 1.08
N PHE A 253 14.52 -8.93 1.19
CA PHE A 253 13.67 -8.69 2.36
C PHE A 253 14.02 -9.74 3.42
N ASP A 254 15.17 -9.56 4.07
CA ASP A 254 15.78 -10.49 5.02
C ASP A 254 15.36 -10.26 6.48
N GLN A 255 14.65 -9.17 6.77
CA GLN A 255 14.09 -8.85 8.08
C GLN A 255 12.58 -9.06 8.09
N ALA A 256 12.13 -10.27 8.42
CA ALA A 256 10.69 -10.61 8.42
C ALA A 256 9.86 -9.68 9.31
N VAL A 257 10.42 -9.27 10.46
CA VAL A 257 9.80 -8.34 11.43
C VAL A 257 9.49 -6.97 10.82
N ALA A 258 10.19 -6.55 9.77
CA ALA A 258 9.92 -5.28 9.09
C ALA A 258 8.49 -5.21 8.53
N THR A 259 7.87 -6.35 8.20
CA THR A 259 6.45 -6.41 7.77
C THR A 259 5.51 -5.78 8.81
N ALA A 260 5.84 -5.94 10.10
CA ALA A 260 5.09 -5.36 11.20
C ALA A 260 5.19 -3.82 11.23
N SER A 261 6.24 -3.22 10.65
CA SER A 261 6.39 -1.77 10.58
C SER A 261 5.96 -1.19 9.23
N THR A 262 6.37 -1.83 8.12
CA THR A 262 6.19 -1.30 6.76
C THR A 262 4.82 -1.60 6.16
N PHE A 263 4.00 -2.40 6.84
CA PHE A 263 2.66 -2.77 6.39
C PHE A 263 1.62 -2.72 7.53
N VAL A 264 1.58 -3.74 8.39
CA VAL A 264 0.54 -3.85 9.44
C VAL A 264 0.64 -2.72 10.46
N GLY A 265 1.85 -2.28 10.77
CA GLY A 265 2.12 -1.24 11.76
C GLY A 265 1.50 0.11 11.44
N MET A 266 1.35 0.43 10.17
CA MET A 266 0.69 1.67 9.75
C MET A 266 -0.79 1.68 10.15
N LEU A 267 -1.45 0.51 10.23
CA LEU A 267 -2.81 0.37 10.78
C LEU A 267 -2.83 0.70 12.27
N TYR A 268 -1.87 0.16 13.02
CA TYR A 268 -1.74 0.44 14.46
C TYR A 268 -1.48 1.92 14.72
N GLN A 269 -0.72 2.61 13.87
CA GLN A 269 -0.52 4.06 13.99
C GLN A 269 -1.82 4.85 13.86
N VAL A 270 -2.68 4.51 12.88
CA VAL A 270 -3.99 5.16 12.74
C VAL A 270 -4.89 4.85 13.94
N ILE A 271 -4.92 3.60 14.40
CA ILE A 271 -5.75 3.18 15.55
C ILE A 271 -5.30 3.88 16.85
N MET A 272 -4.00 3.93 17.12
CA MET A 272 -3.47 4.69 18.26
C MET A 272 -3.76 6.19 18.11
N GLY A 273 -3.64 6.72 16.89
CA GLY A 273 -4.05 8.09 16.57
C GLY A 273 -5.52 8.36 16.92
N PHE A 274 -6.41 7.44 16.56
CA PHE A 274 -7.82 7.48 16.90
C PHE A 274 -8.07 7.46 18.42
N PHE A 275 -7.37 6.61 19.17
CA PHE A 275 -7.47 6.62 20.64
C PHE A 275 -7.08 7.96 21.24
N VAL A 276 -6.00 8.59 20.75
CA VAL A 276 -5.61 9.93 21.20
C VAL A 276 -6.69 10.96 20.88
N VAL A 277 -7.26 10.94 19.67
CA VAL A 277 -8.36 11.86 19.28
C VAL A 277 -9.55 11.71 20.22
N MET A 278 -9.92 10.48 20.55
CA MET A 278 -11.01 10.17 21.47
C MET A 278 -10.72 10.60 22.91
N ILE A 279 -9.50 10.34 23.41
CA ILE A 279 -9.07 10.78 24.74
C ILE A 279 -9.08 12.31 24.80
N ALA A 280 -8.54 12.99 23.79
CA ALA A 280 -8.50 14.44 23.73
C ALA A 280 -9.91 15.05 23.65
N GLN A 281 -10.83 14.45 22.89
CA GLN A 281 -12.23 14.88 22.84
C GLN A 281 -12.91 14.76 24.21
N ASN A 282 -12.81 13.59 24.86
CA ASN A 282 -13.39 13.38 26.20
C ASN A 282 -12.76 14.31 27.24
N ALA A 283 -11.44 14.54 27.18
CA ALA A 283 -10.76 15.46 28.09
C ALA A 283 -11.25 16.90 27.92
N ARG A 284 -11.49 17.36 26.69
CA ARG A 284 -12.04 18.69 26.41
C ARG A 284 -13.52 18.82 26.83
N GLU A 285 -14.30 17.75 26.71
CA GLU A 285 -15.68 17.71 27.20
C GLU A 285 -15.75 17.74 28.73
N ALA A 286 -14.97 16.88 29.40
CA ALA A 286 -14.92 16.80 30.86
C ALA A 286 -14.37 18.08 31.53
N SER A 287 -13.39 18.74 30.90
CA SER A 287 -12.86 20.03 31.39
C SER A 287 -13.74 21.23 31.05
N GLY A 288 -14.77 21.06 30.21
CA GLY A 288 -15.59 22.16 29.70
C GLY A 288 -14.87 23.10 28.72
N TYR A 289 -13.62 22.79 28.33
CA TYR A 289 -12.82 23.62 27.41
C TYR A 289 -13.43 23.80 26.03
N HIS A 290 -14.33 22.91 25.61
CA HIS A 290 -15.13 23.12 24.40
C HIS A 290 -16.04 24.35 24.45
N ARG A 291 -16.45 24.79 25.65
CA ARG A 291 -17.37 25.93 25.84
C ARG A 291 -16.67 27.17 26.41
N THR A 292 -15.58 26.99 27.15
CA THR A 292 -14.94 28.07 27.90
C THR A 292 -13.74 28.70 27.18
N LEU A 293 -13.06 27.99 26.27
CA LEU A 293 -11.93 28.53 25.53
C LEU A 293 -12.38 29.31 24.30
N SER A 294 -11.61 30.34 23.95
CA SER A 294 -11.75 31.00 22.65
C SER A 294 -11.44 30.02 21.50
N THR A 295 -12.04 30.22 20.33
CA THR A 295 -11.82 29.37 19.16
C THR A 295 -10.33 29.21 18.81
N LYS A 296 -9.55 30.31 18.91
CA LYS A 296 -8.10 30.28 18.68
C LYS A 296 -7.36 29.42 19.70
N SER A 297 -7.67 29.60 20.99
CA SER A 297 -7.06 28.82 22.08
C SER A 297 -7.42 27.34 21.97
N LEU A 298 -8.66 27.02 21.57
CA LEU A 298 -9.13 25.66 21.35
C LEU A 298 -8.37 25.00 20.19
N ILE A 299 -8.21 25.68 19.06
CA ILE A 299 -7.43 25.18 17.91
C ILE A 299 -5.98 24.86 18.33
N ILE A 300 -5.34 25.79 19.04
CA ILE A 300 -3.96 25.62 19.52
C ILE A 300 -3.87 24.44 20.49
N LEU A 301 -4.83 24.30 21.41
CA LEU A 301 -4.88 23.16 22.34
C LEU A 301 -4.96 21.84 21.59
N ARG A 302 -5.83 21.75 20.58
CA ARG A 302 -6.05 20.53 19.79
C ARG A 302 -4.81 20.14 18.99
N LEU A 303 -4.23 21.10 18.26
CA LEU A 303 -3.04 20.84 17.45
C LEU A 303 -1.82 20.51 18.32
N SER A 304 -1.61 21.24 19.42
CA SER A 304 -0.45 21.02 20.29
C SER A 304 -0.53 19.72 21.07
N SER A 305 -1.66 19.42 21.71
CA SER A 305 -1.84 18.18 22.47
C SER A 305 -1.74 16.94 21.58
N SER A 306 -2.40 16.92 20.42
CA SER A 306 -2.32 15.79 19.48
C SER A 306 -0.92 15.63 18.90
N SER A 307 -0.27 16.73 18.48
CA SER A 307 1.09 16.66 17.92
C SER A 307 2.12 16.16 18.94
N PHE A 308 1.99 16.58 20.20
CA PHE A 308 2.86 16.11 21.29
C PHE A 308 2.60 14.63 21.63
N ALA A 309 1.34 14.22 21.71
CA ALA A 309 0.97 12.83 21.96
C ALA A 309 1.51 11.90 20.85
N TYR A 310 1.38 12.29 19.59
CA TYR A 310 1.91 11.50 18.46
C TYR A 310 3.44 11.45 18.47
N PHE A 311 4.12 12.50 18.92
CA PHE A 311 5.57 12.50 19.06
C PHE A 311 6.03 11.46 20.09
N MET A 312 5.37 11.39 21.25
CA MET A 312 5.63 10.38 22.27
C MET A 312 5.26 8.96 21.82
N ILE A 313 4.06 8.77 21.26
CA ILE A 313 3.60 7.43 20.84
C ILE A 313 4.46 6.89 19.71
N SER A 314 4.82 7.70 18.71
CA SER A 314 5.70 7.28 17.63
C SER A 314 7.10 6.90 18.13
N LEU A 315 7.59 7.51 19.21
CA LEU A 315 8.85 7.13 19.86
C LEU A 315 8.75 5.73 20.45
N PHE A 316 7.74 5.47 21.30
CA PHE A 316 7.55 4.15 21.90
C PHE A 316 7.25 3.07 20.87
N TYR A 317 6.48 3.40 19.83
CA TYR A 317 6.27 2.52 18.68
C TYR A 317 7.58 2.19 17.95
N SER A 318 8.47 3.17 17.78
CA SER A 318 9.77 2.95 17.14
C SER A 318 10.73 2.16 18.03
N LEU A 319 10.73 2.42 19.34
CA LEU A 319 11.48 1.65 20.33
C LEU A 319 11.02 0.19 20.41
N MET A 320 9.71 -0.07 20.31
CA MET A 320 9.17 -1.42 20.23
C MET A 320 9.74 -2.18 19.03
N ASN A 321 9.79 -1.55 17.84
CA ASN A 321 10.40 -2.19 16.67
C ASN A 321 11.89 -2.51 16.90
N LEU A 322 12.63 -1.62 17.56
CA LEU A 322 14.02 -1.87 17.92
C LEU A 322 14.18 -3.00 18.96
N ALA A 323 13.24 -3.11 19.91
CA ALA A 323 13.22 -4.18 20.91
C ALA A 323 13.02 -5.57 20.26
N PHE A 324 12.28 -5.63 19.15
CA PHE A 324 12.17 -6.82 18.30
C PHE A 324 13.30 -6.93 17.25
N GLN A 325 14.44 -6.28 17.50
CA GLN A 325 15.66 -6.39 16.72
C GLN A 325 15.52 -5.98 15.25
N LEU A 326 14.62 -5.04 14.94
CA LEU A 326 14.58 -4.42 13.62
C LEU A 326 15.84 -3.56 13.40
N ASP A 327 16.70 -3.98 12.48
CA ASP A 327 17.87 -3.23 12.06
C ASP A 327 17.46 -2.07 11.14
N VAL A 328 17.65 -0.86 11.66
CA VAL A 328 17.38 0.42 10.98
C VAL A 328 18.66 1.15 10.57
N THR A 329 19.83 0.51 10.70
CA THR A 329 21.14 1.16 10.52
C THR A 329 21.71 1.04 9.11
N ARG A 330 21.13 0.18 8.26
CA ARG A 330 21.71 -0.18 6.95
C ARG A 330 21.94 0.99 6.01
N LYS A 331 21.00 1.94 5.94
CA LYS A 331 21.08 3.08 5.01
C LYS A 331 21.77 4.30 5.59
N PHE A 332 21.48 4.61 6.85
CA PHE A 332 21.85 5.88 7.50
C PHE A 332 22.73 5.68 8.74
N GLY A 333 23.27 4.48 8.94
CA GLY A 333 24.14 4.15 10.06
C GLY A 333 23.48 4.44 11.41
N ARG A 334 24.25 5.08 12.29
CA ARG A 334 23.81 5.46 13.65
C ARG A 334 22.60 6.41 13.66
N GLY A 335 22.41 7.21 12.62
CA GLY A 335 21.27 8.13 12.49
C GLY A 335 19.98 7.44 12.06
N GLY A 336 20.03 6.16 11.68
CA GLY A 336 18.89 5.41 11.14
C GLY A 336 17.69 5.34 12.07
N PHE A 337 17.91 5.15 13.38
CA PHE A 337 16.82 5.16 14.37
C PHE A 337 16.11 6.53 14.45
N MET A 338 16.87 7.63 14.46
CA MET A 338 16.28 8.97 14.51
C MET A 338 15.43 9.25 13.27
N ILE A 339 15.90 8.86 12.08
CA ILE A 339 15.14 8.99 10.84
C ILE A 339 13.91 8.09 10.86
N PHE A 340 14.06 6.84 11.30
CA PHE A 340 12.95 5.89 11.42
C PHE A 340 11.84 6.43 12.34
N TRP A 341 12.21 6.97 13.49
CA TRP A 341 11.27 7.58 14.43
C TRP A 341 10.59 8.81 13.83
N MET A 342 11.35 9.75 13.27
CA MET A 342 10.77 10.97 12.69
C MET A 342 9.87 10.68 11.48
N VAL A 343 10.20 9.68 10.65
CA VAL A 343 9.33 9.21 9.57
C VAL A 343 8.03 8.65 10.12
N ASN A 344 8.08 7.83 11.17
CA ASN A 344 6.88 7.32 11.85
C ASN A 344 6.07 8.45 12.52
N TYR A 345 6.73 9.45 13.09
CA TYR A 345 6.08 10.62 13.68
C TYR A 345 5.30 11.43 12.63
N VAL A 346 5.95 11.80 11.53
CA VAL A 346 5.31 12.53 10.43
C VAL A 346 4.22 11.68 9.77
N GLY A 347 4.44 10.38 9.64
CA GLY A 347 3.42 9.43 9.18
C GLY A 347 2.19 9.42 10.06
N MET A 348 2.37 9.38 11.39
CA MET A 348 1.29 9.41 12.36
C MET A 348 0.56 10.77 12.35
N LEU A 349 1.28 11.89 12.26
CA LEU A 349 0.68 13.23 12.09
C LEU A 349 -0.20 13.28 10.84
N ALA A 350 0.32 12.80 9.69
CA ALA A 350 -0.37 12.87 8.40
C ALA A 350 -1.72 12.13 8.40
N VAL A 351 -1.83 11.02 9.13
CA VAL A 351 -3.06 10.21 9.16
C VAL A 351 -3.97 10.51 10.34
N ALA A 352 -3.41 10.80 11.53
CA ALA A 352 -4.19 10.97 12.74
C ALA A 352 -4.72 12.40 12.91
N LEU A 353 -4.02 13.43 12.41
CA LEU A 353 -4.56 14.79 12.41
C LEU A 353 -5.76 14.93 11.47
N ALA A 354 -5.88 14.10 10.43
CA ALA A 354 -7.09 14.04 9.62
C ALA A 354 -8.31 13.61 10.46
N LEU A 355 -8.13 12.65 11.37
CA LEU A 355 -9.16 12.23 12.33
C LEU A 355 -9.48 13.33 13.34
N GLU A 356 -8.45 13.99 13.89
CA GLU A 356 -8.64 15.13 14.80
C GLU A 356 -9.40 16.27 14.08
N SER A 357 -9.11 16.55 12.81
CA SER A 357 -9.79 17.61 12.06
C SER A 357 -11.28 17.28 11.87
N LEU A 358 -11.59 16.03 11.51
CA LEU A 358 -12.93 15.62 11.13
C LEU A 358 -13.85 15.24 12.29
N ILE A 359 -13.33 14.97 13.50
CA ILE A 359 -14.18 14.67 14.66
C ILE A 359 -15.15 15.82 14.99
N THR A 360 -14.77 17.07 14.72
CA THR A 360 -15.64 18.23 14.92
C THR A 360 -16.82 18.25 13.95
N LEU A 361 -16.65 17.71 12.75
CA LEU A 361 -17.71 17.62 11.74
C LEU A 361 -18.56 16.36 11.92
N LEU A 362 -17.90 15.21 12.06
CA LEU A 362 -18.54 13.89 12.08
C LEU A 362 -19.04 13.47 13.47
N THR A 363 -18.63 14.19 14.52
CA THR A 363 -18.86 13.87 15.94
C THR A 363 -18.25 12.53 16.36
N VAL A 364 -18.35 12.22 17.66
CA VAL A 364 -17.91 10.94 18.24
C VAL A 364 -18.63 9.74 17.61
N ARG A 365 -19.85 9.95 17.10
CA ARG A 365 -20.66 8.88 16.50
C ARG A 365 -20.22 8.53 15.07
N GLY A 366 -19.81 9.52 14.27
CA GLY A 366 -19.47 9.33 12.86
C GLY A 366 -18.00 9.04 12.59
N ILE A 367 -17.11 9.47 13.48
CA ILE A 367 -15.66 9.35 13.30
C ILE A 367 -15.13 7.91 13.11
N PRO A 368 -15.70 6.85 13.72
CA PRO A 368 -15.21 5.48 13.49
C PRO A 368 -15.42 5.01 12.05
N PHE A 369 -16.52 5.44 11.40
CA PHE A 369 -16.80 5.10 10.00
C PHE A 369 -15.80 5.77 9.04
N PHE A 370 -15.48 7.05 9.30
CA PHE A 370 -14.43 7.73 8.55
C PHE A 370 -13.06 7.09 8.78
N MET A 371 -12.72 6.71 10.02
CA MET A 371 -11.47 6.01 10.31
C MET A 371 -11.35 4.73 9.48
N LEU A 372 -12.40 3.91 9.41
CA LEU A 372 -12.37 2.69 8.61
C LEU A 372 -12.21 2.99 7.11
N LEU A 373 -12.93 3.98 6.55
CA LEU A 373 -12.72 4.44 5.18
C LEU A 373 -11.27 4.89 4.94
N TRP A 374 -10.73 5.68 5.85
CA TRP A 374 -9.39 6.23 5.77
C TRP A 374 -8.31 5.15 5.80
N ILE A 375 -8.48 4.16 6.68
CA ILE A 375 -7.63 2.96 6.75
C ILE A 375 -7.68 2.20 5.44
N ILE A 376 -8.88 1.87 4.95
CA ILE A 376 -9.05 1.03 3.76
C ILE A 376 -8.49 1.73 2.51
N ALA A 377 -8.74 3.03 2.32
CA ALA A 377 -8.19 3.79 1.22
C ALA A 377 -6.64 3.78 1.23
N ASN A 378 -6.03 3.97 2.40
CA ASN A 378 -4.56 3.96 2.52
C ASN A 378 -3.95 2.57 2.37
N LEU A 379 -4.60 1.54 2.93
CA LEU A 379 -4.10 0.17 2.90
C LEU A 379 -4.12 -0.41 1.49
N SER A 380 -5.17 -0.13 0.72
CA SER A 380 -5.39 -0.68 -0.63
C SER A 380 -4.25 -0.39 -1.62
N VAL A 381 -3.51 0.70 -1.40
CA VAL A 381 -2.43 1.17 -2.28
C VAL A 381 -1.03 0.77 -1.80
N SER A 382 -0.91 -0.02 -0.72
CA SER A 382 0.37 -0.32 -0.08
C SER A 382 0.85 -1.76 -0.22
N ILE A 383 -0.02 -2.70 -0.65
CA ILE A 383 0.32 -4.13 -0.78
C ILE A 383 1.19 -4.39 -2.01
N PHE A 384 0.70 -3.95 -3.17
CA PHE A 384 1.34 -4.15 -4.46
C PHE A 384 1.84 -2.81 -5.04
N PRO A 385 2.73 -2.83 -6.03
CA PRO A 385 3.08 -1.65 -6.79
C PRO A 385 1.87 -1.05 -7.53
N LEU A 386 1.79 0.28 -7.61
CA LEU A 386 0.69 0.98 -8.29
C LEU A 386 0.68 0.72 -9.80
N GLU A 387 1.82 0.30 -10.34
CA GLU A 387 2.00 -0.07 -11.75
C GLU A 387 1.21 -1.32 -12.13
N VAL A 388 1.04 -2.27 -11.21
CA VAL A 388 0.28 -3.51 -11.46
C VAL A 388 -1.18 -3.41 -11.07
N MET A 389 -1.57 -2.37 -10.32
CA MET A 389 -2.95 -2.15 -9.91
C MET A 389 -3.80 -1.51 -11.03
N PRO A 390 -5.14 -1.63 -10.94
CA PRO A 390 -6.06 -0.82 -11.74
C PRO A 390 -5.77 0.69 -11.62
N SER A 391 -6.06 1.45 -12.67
CA SER A 391 -5.71 2.88 -12.75
C SER A 391 -6.31 3.74 -11.64
N ILE A 392 -7.46 3.35 -11.09
CA ILE A 392 -8.10 4.06 -9.97
C ILE A 392 -7.18 4.15 -8.74
N PHE A 393 -6.32 3.16 -8.50
CA PHE A 393 -5.41 3.13 -7.35
C PHE A 393 -4.18 4.04 -7.50
N LYS A 394 -4.04 4.76 -8.62
CA LYS A 394 -2.96 5.73 -8.79
C LYS A 394 -3.00 6.89 -7.79
N TYR A 395 -4.13 7.11 -7.10
CA TYR A 395 -4.16 8.04 -5.95
C TYR A 395 -3.14 7.65 -4.87
N GLY A 396 -2.67 6.40 -4.85
CA GLY A 396 -1.65 5.90 -3.94
C GLY A 396 -0.36 6.72 -3.93
N TYR A 397 0.00 7.39 -5.03
CA TYR A 397 1.15 8.29 -5.04
C TYR A 397 1.02 9.43 -4.02
N ALA A 398 -0.21 9.90 -3.78
CA ALA A 398 -0.49 10.90 -2.75
C ALA A 398 -0.83 10.26 -1.40
N ALA A 399 -1.15 8.97 -1.31
CA ALA A 399 -1.62 8.35 -0.08
C ALA A 399 -0.51 8.30 1.01
N PRO A 400 -0.84 8.60 2.28
CA PRO A 400 0.09 8.49 3.39
C PRO A 400 0.78 7.13 3.53
N PHE A 401 0.04 6.01 3.55
CA PHE A 401 0.65 4.70 3.81
C PHE A 401 1.64 4.27 2.72
N TYR A 402 1.37 4.57 1.45
CA TYR A 402 2.28 4.26 0.35
C TYR A 402 3.62 4.97 0.55
N ASN A 403 3.57 6.27 0.87
CA ASN A 403 4.77 7.09 1.09
C ASN A 403 5.52 6.71 2.37
N LEU A 404 4.77 6.44 3.45
CA LEU A 404 5.34 5.96 4.70
C LEU A 404 6.06 4.63 4.51
N SER A 405 5.45 3.66 3.83
CA SER A 405 6.07 2.36 3.53
C SER A 405 7.35 2.53 2.70
N LYS A 406 7.35 3.37 1.65
CA LYS A 406 8.57 3.65 0.86
C LYS A 406 9.69 4.24 1.71
N ALA A 407 9.39 5.20 2.57
CA ALA A 407 10.38 5.82 3.46
C ALA A 407 10.94 4.80 4.47
N LEU A 408 10.08 4.02 5.12
CA LEU A 408 10.50 3.00 6.09
C LEU A 408 11.34 1.90 5.44
N ARG A 409 10.95 1.42 4.25
CA ARG A 409 11.75 0.44 3.48
C ARG A 409 13.13 0.97 3.11
N THR A 410 13.23 2.26 2.81
CA THR A 410 14.53 2.91 2.55
C THR A 410 15.42 2.88 3.79
N VAL A 411 14.86 3.19 4.96
CA VAL A 411 15.62 3.21 6.22
C VAL A 411 16.06 1.80 6.63
N VAL A 412 15.14 0.83 6.59
CA VAL A 412 15.35 -0.55 7.05
C VAL A 412 16.24 -1.34 6.10
N PHE A 413 15.94 -1.31 4.79
CA PHE A 413 16.60 -2.19 3.81
C PHE A 413 17.63 -1.47 2.94
N GLY A 414 17.65 -0.14 2.92
CA GLY A 414 18.57 0.61 2.08
C GLY A 414 18.20 0.67 0.60
N THR A 415 16.91 0.56 0.28
CA THR A 415 16.39 0.78 -1.09
C THR A 415 16.68 2.20 -1.60
N LYS A 416 16.21 2.53 -2.82
CA LYS A 416 16.41 3.86 -3.42
C LYS A 416 15.96 4.95 -2.45
N ASN A 417 16.82 5.95 -2.27
CA ASN A 417 16.56 7.02 -1.33
C ASN A 417 15.45 7.96 -1.83
N ASN A 418 14.22 7.68 -1.43
CA ASN A 418 13.04 8.51 -1.69
C ASN A 418 12.48 9.14 -0.40
N VAL A 419 13.21 9.07 0.73
CA VAL A 419 12.73 9.53 2.04
C VAL A 419 12.29 10.99 1.99
N GLY A 420 13.08 11.87 1.37
CA GLY A 420 12.73 13.29 1.24
C GLY A 420 11.41 13.52 0.48
N GLN A 421 11.21 12.84 -0.65
CA GLN A 421 9.97 12.95 -1.43
C GLN A 421 8.77 12.42 -0.64
N SER A 422 8.90 11.23 -0.04
CA SER A 422 7.83 10.61 0.72
C SER A 422 7.46 11.41 1.96
N VAL A 423 8.44 11.92 2.72
CA VAL A 423 8.20 12.81 3.86
C VAL A 423 7.59 14.13 3.43
N GLY A 424 7.99 14.70 2.28
CA GLY A 424 7.37 15.89 1.72
C GLY A 424 5.88 15.72 1.45
N ILE A 425 5.48 14.57 0.87
CA ILE A 425 4.06 14.24 0.65
C ILE A 425 3.32 14.04 1.97
N LEU A 426 3.92 13.34 2.94
CA LEU A 426 3.32 13.20 4.27
C LEU A 426 3.13 14.57 4.95
N PHE A 427 4.11 15.46 4.83
CA PHE A 427 4.03 16.81 5.38
C PHE A 427 2.93 17.64 4.72
N ALA A 428 2.66 17.44 3.42
CA ALA A 428 1.52 18.07 2.75
C ALA A 428 0.18 17.68 3.41
N TRP A 429 -0.01 16.42 3.82
CA TRP A 429 -1.19 15.98 4.57
C TRP A 429 -1.27 16.57 5.97
N VAL A 430 -0.12 16.75 6.63
CA VAL A 430 -0.04 17.48 7.90
C VAL A 430 -0.53 18.92 7.70
N VAL A 431 -0.01 19.64 6.69
CA VAL A 431 -0.43 21.01 6.37
C VAL A 431 -1.92 21.08 6.03
N ILE A 432 -2.44 20.14 5.25
CA ILE A 432 -3.89 20.06 4.97
C ILE A 432 -4.67 19.95 6.27
N SER A 433 -4.26 19.10 7.22
CA SER A 433 -4.93 18.96 8.51
C SER A 433 -4.82 20.22 9.39
N PHE A 434 -3.67 20.89 9.35
CA PHE A 434 -3.47 22.18 10.03
C PHE A 434 -4.35 23.30 9.46
N ILE A 435 -4.81 23.19 8.22
CA ILE A 435 -5.73 24.15 7.59
C ILE A 435 -7.18 23.72 7.83
N THR A 436 -7.52 22.45 7.65
CA THR A 436 -8.89 21.95 7.76
C THR A 436 -9.42 22.01 9.18
N LEU A 437 -8.60 21.71 10.20
CA LEU A 437 -9.03 21.78 11.59
C LEU A 437 -9.49 23.20 11.98
N PRO A 438 -8.69 24.28 11.78
CA PRO A 438 -9.15 25.64 12.02
C PRO A 438 -10.40 26.01 11.23
N LEU A 439 -10.46 25.67 9.93
CA LEU A 439 -11.61 26.01 9.09
C LEU A 439 -12.90 25.37 9.60
N ILE A 440 -12.86 24.07 9.89
CA ILE A 440 -14.02 23.33 10.44
C ILE A 440 -14.40 23.90 11.82
N GLN A 441 -13.40 24.25 12.64
CA GLN A 441 -13.61 24.77 13.99
C GLN A 441 -14.15 26.20 14.02
N CYS A 442 -13.93 27.00 12.98
CA CYS A 442 -14.45 28.38 12.86
C CYS A 442 -15.84 28.45 12.24
N VAL A 443 -16.21 27.48 11.40
CA VAL A 443 -17.55 27.41 10.77
C VAL A 443 -18.63 26.91 11.74
N ARG A 444 -18.21 26.22 12.81
CA ARG A 444 -19.06 25.74 13.89
C ARG A 444 -18.99 26.69 15.09
#